data_AF-X7ZHK4-F1
#
_entry.id   AF-X7ZHK4-F1
#
_cell.length_a   1.000
_cell.length_b   1.000
_cell.length_c   1.000
_cell.angle_alpha   90.00
_cell.angle_beta   90.00
_cell.angle_gamma   90.00
#
_symmetry.space_group_name_H-M   'P 1'
#
loop_
_entity.id
_entity.type
_entity.pdbx_description
1 polymer ?
#
loop_
_entity_poly.entity_id
_entity_poly.type
_entity_poly.pdbx_seq_one_letter_code
_entity_poly.pdbx_strand_id
1 'polypeptide(L)' 'MKIGPVSIDRQAPKPLEPGSILVGRHDVWIGTASEPVRLGQIQPPGKKFMNAVDWARGARLDPDARAV' A
#
# COMPACT_ATOMS: atom_id res chain seq x y z
N MET A 1 -10.30 -7.16 5.05
CA MET A 1 -8.97 -6.61 5.39
C MET A 1 -9.19 -5.27 6.07
N LYS A 2 -8.38 -4.91 7.07
CA LYS A 2 -8.41 -3.56 7.68
C LYS A 2 -7.11 -2.83 7.38
N ILE A 3 -7.18 -1.51 7.30
CA ILE A 3 -6.03 -0.62 7.05
C ILE A 3 -5.84 0.24 8.30
N GLY A 4 -4.60 0.35 8.76
CA GLY A 4 -4.20 1.23 9.85
C GLY A 4 -4.03 2.68 9.37
N PRO A 5 -3.22 3.50 10.06
CA PRO A 5 -2.96 4.87 9.64
C PRO A 5 -2.41 4.95 8.21
N VAL A 6 -2.93 5.93 7.47
CA VAL A 6 -2.54 6.27 6.10
C VAL A 6 -1.99 7.69 6.12
N SER A 7 -0.85 7.91 5.48
CA SER A 7 -0.22 9.24 5.39
C SER A 7 0.06 9.60 3.95
N ILE A 8 -0.20 10.85 3.57
CA ILE A 8 0.28 11.39 2.30
C ILE A 8 1.81 11.37 2.33
N ASP A 9 2.43 10.87 1.26
CA ASP A 9 3.88 10.85 1.12
C ASP A 9 4.30 11.58 -0.15
N ARG A 10 4.80 12.80 0.02
CA ARG A 10 5.22 13.66 -1.09
C ARG A 10 6.52 13.18 -1.75
N GLN A 11 7.27 12.30 -1.09
CA GLN A 11 8.51 11.70 -1.59
C GLN A 11 8.27 10.33 -2.26
N ALA A 12 7.02 9.85 -2.29
CA ALA A 12 6.65 8.64 -3.00
C ALA A 12 7.07 8.73 -4.47
N PRO A 13 7.48 7.61 -5.09
CA PRO A 13 7.74 7.55 -6.53
C PRO A 13 6.51 8.04 -7.33
N LYS A 14 6.74 8.83 -8.36
CA LYS A 14 5.72 9.37 -9.26
C LYS A 14 6.12 9.12 -10.72
N PRO A 15 5.15 8.95 -11.65
CA PRO A 15 3.70 8.97 -11.43
C PRO A 15 3.15 7.66 -10.83
N LEU A 16 2.03 7.74 -10.11
CA LEU A 16 1.25 6.58 -9.66
C LEU A 16 -0.23 6.81 -9.96
N GLU A 17 -0.77 6.08 -10.94
CA GLU A 17 -2.17 6.20 -11.34
C GLU A 17 -3.12 5.82 -10.18
N PRO A 18 -4.32 6.41 -10.10
CA PRO A 18 -5.30 6.11 -9.05
C PRO A 18 -5.60 4.60 -8.92
N GLY A 19 -5.41 4.06 -7.71
CA GLY A 19 -5.59 2.64 -7.42
C GLY A 19 -4.37 1.75 -7.74
N SER A 20 -3.30 2.28 -8.32
CA SER A 20 -2.05 1.52 -8.50
C SER A 20 -1.41 1.22 -7.15
N ILE A 21 -0.94 -0.01 -6.98
CA ILE A 21 -0.21 -0.42 -5.79
C ILE A 21 1.28 -0.47 -6.13
N LEU A 22 2.09 0.32 -5.43
CA LEU A 22 3.54 0.25 -5.54
C LEU A 22 4.12 -0.32 -4.24
N VAL A 23 4.76 -1.49 -4.35
CA VAL A 23 5.50 -2.11 -3.25
C VAL A 23 6.98 -1.74 -3.39
N GLY A 24 7.44 -0.84 -2.52
CA GLY A 24 8.83 -0.44 -2.45
C GLY A 24 9.67 -1.36 -1.56
N ARG A 25 10.92 -0.94 -1.32
CA ARG A 25 11.82 -1.65 -0.41
C ARG A 25 11.28 -1.68 1.02
N HIS A 26 10.76 -0.56 1.52
CA HIS A 26 10.34 -0.41 2.93
C HIS A 26 8.87 -0.01 3.10
N ASP A 27 8.22 0.37 2.01
CA ASP A 27 6.91 1.04 2.05
C ASP A 27 5.99 0.50 0.97
N VAL A 28 4.69 0.72 1.18
CA VAL A 28 3.65 0.45 0.18
C VAL A 28 2.90 1.74 -0.07
N TRP A 29 2.79 2.14 -1.33
CA TRP A 29 2.03 3.30 -1.73
C TRP A 29 0.84 2.91 -2.60
N ILE A 30 -0.24 3.67 -2.42
CA ILE A 30 -1.41 3.63 -3.29
C ILE A 30 -1.45 4.94 -4.07
N GLY A 31 -1.46 4.83 -5.40
CA GLY A 31 -1.73 5.97 -6.27
C GLY A 31 -3.13 6.50 -6.02
N THR A 32 -3.27 7.82 -5.94
CA THR A 32 -4.58 8.49 -5.81
C THR A 32 -4.72 9.52 -6.93
N ALA A 33 -5.87 10.18 -7.04
CA ALA A 33 -6.07 11.25 -8.01
C ALA A 33 -5.25 12.51 -7.73
N SER A 34 -4.60 12.62 -6.56
CA SER A 34 -3.81 13.80 -6.18
C SER A 34 -2.38 13.42 -5.77
N GLU A 35 -2.17 12.94 -4.54
CA GLU A 35 -0.88 12.55 -4.00
C GLU A 35 -0.92 11.09 -3.56
N PRO A 36 0.13 10.30 -3.87
CA PRO A 36 0.22 8.95 -3.36
C PRO A 36 0.15 8.93 -1.83
N VAL A 37 -0.56 7.93 -1.32
CA VAL A 37 -0.65 7.67 0.10
C VAL A 37 0.18 6.46 0.45
N ARG A 38 0.90 6.54 1.57
CA ARG A 38 1.66 5.44 2.14
C ARG A 38 0.81 4.69 3.16
N LEU A 39 0.75 3.37 3.02
CA LEU A 39 0.08 2.50 3.98
C LEU A 39 1.05 2.18 5.12
N GLY A 40 0.68 2.51 6.36
CA GLY A 40 1.48 2.16 7.52
C GLY A 40 1.33 0.69 7.91
N GLN A 41 0.09 0.31 8.22
CA GLN A 41 -0.22 -1.03 8.72
C GLN A 41 -1.43 -1.64 8.03
N ILE A 42 -1.43 -2.96 7.91
CA ILE A 42 -2.51 -3.76 7.34
C ILE A 42 -2.85 -4.91 8.29
N GLN A 43 -4.14 -5.23 8.37
CA GLN A 43 -4.64 -6.42 9.05
C GLN A 43 -5.38 -7.34 8.06
N PRO A 44 -4.75 -8.44 7.63
CA PRO A 44 -5.43 -9.51 6.91
C PRO A 44 -6.47 -10.21 7.80
N PRO A 45 -7.50 -10.85 7.21
CA PRO A 45 -8.45 -11.66 7.97
C PRO A 45 -7.74 -12.69 8.85
N GLY A 46 -8.12 -12.77 10.14
CA GLY A 46 -7.55 -13.73 11.09
C GLY A 46 -6.10 -13.46 11.54
N LYS A 47 -5.49 -12.32 11.19
CA LYS A 47 -4.14 -11.93 11.60
C LYS A 47 -4.15 -10.67 12.48
N LYS A 48 -3.05 -10.41 13.19
CA LYS A 48 -2.80 -9.11 13.85
C LYS A 48 -2.41 -8.05 12.80
N PHE A 49 -2.50 -6.78 13.16
CA PHE A 49 -1.90 -5.71 12.37
C PHE A 49 -0.40 -5.95 12.19
N MET A 50 0.10 -5.68 10.99
CA MET A 50 1.51 -5.76 10.62
C MET A 50 1.86 -4.61 9.67
N ASN A 51 3.15 -4.35 9.44
CA ASN A 51 3.55 -3.33 8.48
C ASN A 51 3.04 -3.66 7.09
N ALA A 52 2.63 -2.65 6.33
CA ALA A 52 2.07 -2.87 5.00
C ALA A 52 3.06 -3.57 4.06
N VAL A 53 4.35 -3.24 4.13
CA VAL A 53 5.40 -3.88 3.30
C VAL A 53 5.58 -5.36 3.62
N ASP A 54 5.48 -5.73 4.90
CA ASP A 54 5.60 -7.13 5.35
C ASP A 54 4.42 -7.95 4.86
N TRP A 55 3.22 -7.38 4.93
CA TRP A 55 2.04 -7.97 4.32
C TRP A 55 2.19 -8.12 2.80
N ALA A 56 2.60 -7.06 2.09
CA ALA A 56 2.63 -7.06 0.62
C ALA A 56 3.60 -8.12 0.06
N ARG A 57 4.76 -8.29 0.69
CA ARG A 57 5.73 -9.35 0.34
C ARG A 57 5.14 -10.76 0.50
N GLY A 58 4.38 -10.99 1.57
CA GLY A 58 3.73 -12.27 1.82
C GLY A 58 2.48 -12.51 0.96
N ALA A 59 1.77 -11.43 0.59
CA ALA A 59 0.54 -11.48 -0.16
C ALA A 59 0.72 -11.89 -1.63
N ARG A 60 1.93 -11.73 -2.19
CA ARG A 60 2.24 -12.03 -3.60
C ARG A 60 1.18 -11.44 -4.53
N LEU A 61 0.98 -10.13 -4.41
CA LEU A 61 -0.01 -9.40 -5.21
C LEU A 61 0.20 -9.66 -6.69
N ASP A 62 -0.91 -9.85 -7.41
CA ASP A 62 -0.90 -9.90 -8.86
C ASP A 62 -0.28 -8.60 -9.41
N PRO A 63 0.57 -8.64 -10.46
CA PRO A 63 1.08 -7.44 -11.11
C PRO A 63 0.00 -6.42 -11.50
N ASP A 64 -1.21 -6.90 -11.82
CA ASP A 64 -2.35 -6.08 -12.20
C ASP A 64 -3.28 -5.74 -11.02
N ALA A 65 -2.91 -6.12 -9.79
CA ALA A 65 -3.71 -5.83 -8.60
C ALA A 65 -3.89 -4.32 -8.39
N ARG A 66 -5.14 -3.92 -8.10
CA ARG A 66 -5.53 -2.54 -7.84
C ARG A 66 -6.15 -2.42 -6.45
N ALA A 67 -5.92 -1.28 -5.80
CA ALA A 67 -6.70 -0.88 -4.65
C ALA A 67 -8.02 -0.25 -5.15
N VAL A 68 -9.15 -0.80 -4.68
CA VAL A 68 -10.52 -0.38 -5.00
C VAL A 68 -11.28 0.01 -3.75
#